data_AF-A0A8X7WS83-F1
#
_entry.id   AF-A0A8X7WS83-F1
#
_cell.length_a   1.000
_cell.length_b   1.000
_cell.length_c   1.000
_cell.angle_alpha   90.00
_cell.angle_beta   90.00
_cell.angle_gamma   90.00
#
_symmetry.space_group_name_H-M   'P 1'
#
loop_
_entity.id
_entity.type
_entity.pdbx_description
1 polymer ?
#
loop_
_entity_poly.entity_id
_entity_poly.type
_entity_poly.pdbx_seq_one_letter_code
_entity_poly.pdbx_strand_id
1 'polypeptide(L)'
;MSKQEWTNLLPRLRTNLDADIGSILKFSYDALDDEDKYLFLHACFFSSEKIHKVEEHLAKKFLEVRQRLNILAEKSLISIDSGVITIHRLLQKLGREIVCKQSVHEPGLRQFLCDKRDICAVELPDLSTATNLEKLNLNDCSSLVKLPPAIGYTNNLEKLNLCNCSSLIKLPFWTRNATSPEKLDISGCSSLVDFPSFAGNGANLRELDISNCVNLVELPLSLGNLQKLRKLILRGCSKLEVLPTNINLESLNRLDLRDCSMLKCFPQISTNIGNLILRGTAIEQVPPLIRSRSRLDALKMSHFENLKDFPHALERITELWLSDTEIQEVPPWLEKISSLNHFSLNRCRKLNFANCFKLNQEARDLIIQNSEEAVLPGGQGHAYFTHRATGGGPLTIKLNEKPLPKSISFKACLLLLNKGDHDACFKAIRTVVSVVYKSRSQTLYLNKPLAQHLYTFRVEAEVSSSELLFEFKLSSNNVWTIGECRIVQHSESP
;
A
#
# COMPACT_ATOMS: atom_id res chain seq x y z
N MET A 1 -2.90 53.44 10.89
CA MET A 1 -2.93 52.30 11.84
C MET A 1 -1.53 52.01 12.33
N SER A 2 -1.38 51.84 13.65
CA SER A 2 -0.14 51.44 14.30
C SER A 2 0.20 49.96 14.05
N LYS A 3 1.45 49.56 14.27
CA LYS A 3 1.90 48.15 14.17
C LYS A 3 1.12 47.22 15.10
N GLN A 4 0.72 47.72 16.27
CA GLN A 4 -0.11 47.00 17.24
C GLN A 4 -1.54 46.76 16.69
N GLU A 5 -2.15 47.78 16.08
CA GLU A 5 -3.48 47.67 15.45
C GLU A 5 -3.48 46.69 14.28
N TRP A 6 -2.44 46.73 13.44
CA TRP A 6 -2.26 45.75 12.36
C TRP A 6 -2.11 44.33 12.88
N THR A 7 -1.34 44.13 13.95
CA THR A 7 -1.15 42.80 14.56
C THR A 7 -2.45 42.26 15.14
N ASN A 8 -3.31 43.13 15.68
CA ASN A 8 -4.63 42.78 16.19
C ASN A 8 -5.69 42.58 15.08
N LEU A 9 -5.54 43.23 13.92
CA LEU A 9 -6.45 43.12 12.77
C LEU A 9 -6.08 41.98 11.81
N LEU A 10 -4.81 41.57 11.77
CA LEU A 10 -4.31 40.51 10.89
C LEU A 10 -5.08 39.20 10.99
N PRO A 11 -5.50 38.73 12.20
CA PRO A 11 -6.38 37.59 12.33
C PRO A 11 -7.72 37.84 11.63
N ARG A 12 -8.40 38.96 11.88
CA ARG A 12 -9.72 39.26 11.29
C ARG A 12 -9.70 39.31 9.75
N LEU A 13 -8.64 39.89 9.17
CA LEU A 13 -8.45 39.99 7.72
C LEU A 13 -8.07 38.66 7.05
N ARG A 14 -7.40 37.76 7.78
CA ARG A 14 -7.10 36.41 7.28
C ARG A 14 -8.34 35.53 7.20
N THR A 15 -9.41 35.90 7.91
CA THR A 15 -10.43 34.95 8.35
C THR A 15 -11.82 35.24 7.84
N ASN A 16 -12.12 36.50 7.56
CA ASN A 16 -13.33 36.88 6.85
C ASN A 16 -13.01 37.10 5.38
N LEU A 17 -13.97 36.80 4.51
CA LEU A 17 -13.97 37.36 3.17
C LEU A 17 -14.17 38.87 3.27
N ASP A 18 -13.43 39.58 2.44
CA ASP A 18 -13.74 40.96 2.15
C ASP A 18 -15.20 41.05 1.64
N ALA A 19 -15.96 42.08 2.07
CA ALA A 19 -17.39 42.15 1.81
C ALA A 19 -17.71 42.22 0.31
N ASP A 20 -16.89 42.91 -0.47
CA ASP A 20 -17.09 43.06 -1.92
C ASP A 20 -16.75 41.75 -2.62
N ILE A 21 -15.61 41.12 -2.29
CA ILE A 21 -15.25 39.78 -2.79
C ILE A 21 -16.32 38.75 -2.38
N GLY A 22 -16.85 38.84 -1.17
CA GLY A 22 -17.89 37.97 -0.63
C GLY A 22 -19.17 38.06 -1.43
N SER A 23 -19.62 39.28 -1.73
CA SER A 23 -20.80 39.50 -2.56
C SER A 23 -20.64 38.93 -3.98
N ILE A 24 -19.46 39.08 -4.58
CA ILE A 24 -19.17 38.58 -5.93
C ILE A 24 -19.18 37.04 -5.96
N LEU A 25 -18.50 36.38 -5.02
CA LEU A 25 -18.49 34.92 -4.98
C LEU A 25 -19.85 34.35 -4.59
N LYS A 26 -20.60 35.05 -3.74
CA LYS A 26 -21.92 34.64 -3.31
C LYS A 26 -22.95 34.71 -4.44
N PHE A 27 -22.77 35.59 -5.42
CA PHE A 27 -23.63 35.65 -6.61
C PHE A 27 -23.75 34.29 -7.32
N SER A 28 -22.62 33.61 -7.57
CA SER A 28 -22.62 32.29 -8.21
C SER A 28 -23.23 31.20 -7.32
N TYR A 29 -23.07 31.30 -6.00
CA TYR A 29 -23.67 30.39 -5.02
C TYR A 29 -25.18 30.58 -4.90
N ASP A 30 -25.67 31.82 -4.83
CA ASP A 30 -27.09 32.13 -4.67
C ASP A 30 -27.90 31.72 -5.91
N ALA A 31 -27.26 31.67 -7.08
CA ALA A 31 -27.82 31.21 -8.36
C ALA A 31 -27.89 29.66 -8.50
N LEU A 32 -27.50 28.90 -7.48
CA LEU A 32 -27.69 27.45 -7.41
C LEU A 32 -29.09 27.10 -6.87
N ASP A 33 -29.60 25.93 -7.26
CA ASP A 33 -30.75 25.33 -6.58
C ASP A 33 -30.38 24.87 -5.16
N ASP A 34 -31.37 24.54 -4.32
CA ASP A 34 -31.12 24.22 -2.92
C ASP A 34 -30.25 22.96 -2.72
N GLU A 35 -30.40 21.97 -3.61
CA GLU A 35 -29.61 20.74 -3.61
C GLU A 35 -28.16 21.01 -4.02
N ASP A 36 -27.93 21.85 -5.03
CA ASP A 36 -26.61 22.24 -5.50
C ASP A 36 -25.91 23.17 -4.49
N LYS A 37 -26.66 24.02 -3.79
CA LYS A 37 -26.15 24.80 -2.65
C LYS A 37 -25.64 23.89 -1.56
N TYR A 38 -26.44 22.88 -1.21
CA TYR A 38 -26.09 21.88 -0.20
C TYR A 38 -24.89 21.03 -0.67
N LEU A 39 -24.86 20.64 -1.95
CA LEU A 39 -23.74 19.94 -2.57
C LEU A 39 -22.46 20.78 -2.56
N PHE A 40 -22.54 22.07 -2.88
CA PHE A 40 -21.39 22.99 -2.85
C PHE A 40 -20.79 23.07 -1.45
N LEU A 41 -21.63 23.20 -0.41
CA LEU A 41 -21.15 23.16 0.96
C LEU A 41 -20.46 21.84 1.23
N HIS A 42 -21.06 20.69 0.89
CA HIS A 42 -20.42 19.37 1.02
C HIS A 42 -19.08 19.27 0.25
N ALA A 43 -19.00 19.82 -0.96
CA ALA A 43 -17.82 19.83 -1.81
C ALA A 43 -16.69 20.68 -1.21
N CYS A 44 -17.01 21.82 -0.57
CA CYS A 44 -16.05 22.65 0.17
C CYS A 44 -15.28 21.86 1.24
N PHE A 45 -15.85 20.75 1.73
CA PHE A 45 -15.21 19.84 2.69
C PHE A 45 -14.46 18.66 2.05
N PHE A 46 -14.63 18.42 0.75
CA PHE A 46 -13.93 17.38 -0.03
C PHE A 46 -12.88 17.95 -0.98
N SER A 47 -12.43 19.19 -0.76
CA SER A 47 -11.33 19.73 -1.56
C SER A 47 -10.12 18.80 -1.48
N SER A 48 -9.52 18.53 -2.63
CA SER A 48 -8.39 17.61 -2.84
C SER A 48 -8.72 16.12 -2.74
N GLU A 49 -10.00 15.73 -2.75
CA GLU A 49 -10.42 14.32 -2.86
C GLU A 49 -10.73 13.88 -4.29
N LYS A 50 -10.59 12.57 -4.53
CA LYS A 50 -10.92 11.97 -5.83
C LYS A 50 -12.44 11.98 -6.05
N ILE A 51 -12.87 12.40 -7.23
CA ILE A 51 -14.27 12.61 -7.56
C ILE A 51 -15.15 11.36 -7.37
N HIS A 52 -14.65 10.17 -7.72
CA HIS A 52 -15.38 8.91 -7.51
C HIS A 52 -15.65 8.61 -6.03
N LYS A 53 -14.76 9.03 -5.12
CA LYS A 53 -14.99 8.87 -3.67
C LYS A 53 -16.03 9.85 -3.17
N VAL A 54 -16.08 11.05 -3.75
CA VAL A 54 -17.07 12.07 -3.42
C VAL A 54 -18.44 11.63 -3.93
N GLU A 55 -18.52 11.12 -5.16
CA GLU A 55 -19.72 10.50 -5.74
C GLU A 55 -20.22 9.34 -4.88
N GLU A 56 -19.40 8.34 -4.58
CA GLU A 56 -19.77 7.19 -3.74
C GLU A 56 -20.33 7.66 -2.39
N HIS A 57 -19.73 8.69 -1.81
CA HIS A 57 -20.12 9.19 -0.51
C HIS A 57 -21.43 9.99 -0.54
N LEU A 58 -21.67 10.76 -1.59
CA LEU A 58 -22.83 11.63 -1.71
C LEU A 58 -24.02 10.96 -2.42
N ALA A 59 -23.82 9.81 -3.05
CA ALA A 59 -24.86 9.07 -3.78
C ALA A 59 -26.07 8.64 -2.93
N LYS A 60 -25.94 8.66 -1.60
CA LYS A 60 -27.06 8.40 -0.69
C LYS A 60 -27.89 9.65 -0.36
N LYS A 61 -27.30 10.84 -0.52
CA LYS A 61 -27.90 12.12 -0.14
C LYS A 61 -28.41 12.89 -1.35
N PHE A 62 -27.74 12.76 -2.48
CA PHE A 62 -28.04 13.49 -3.70
C PHE A 62 -28.26 12.51 -4.84
N LEU A 63 -29.29 12.75 -5.64
CA LEU A 63 -29.44 12.12 -6.95
C LEU A 63 -28.47 12.77 -7.94
N GLU A 64 -27.91 11.96 -8.83
CA GLU A 64 -27.08 12.44 -9.95
C GLU A 64 -25.86 13.28 -9.54
N VAL A 65 -25.20 12.91 -8.43
CA VAL A 65 -24.04 13.64 -7.85
C VAL A 65 -23.03 14.11 -8.90
N ARG A 66 -22.68 13.24 -9.87
CA ARG A 66 -21.71 13.58 -10.92
C ARG A 66 -22.16 14.77 -11.76
N GLN A 67 -23.42 14.79 -12.18
CA GLN A 67 -23.97 15.84 -13.01
C GLN A 67 -24.01 17.15 -12.23
N ARG A 68 -24.45 17.11 -10.97
CA ARG A 68 -24.45 18.28 -10.09
C ARG A 68 -23.05 18.81 -9.79
N LEU A 69 -22.05 17.94 -9.60
CA LEU A 69 -20.65 18.36 -9.50
C LEU A 69 -20.15 19.04 -10.79
N ASN A 70 -20.58 18.56 -11.96
CA ASN A 70 -20.28 19.23 -13.23
C ASN A 70 -20.96 20.62 -13.31
N ILE A 71 -22.20 20.78 -12.83
CA ILE A 71 -22.89 22.09 -12.74
C ILE A 71 -22.10 23.06 -11.85
N LEU A 72 -21.59 22.59 -10.71
CA LEU A 72 -20.71 23.40 -9.86
C LEU A 72 -19.41 23.80 -10.58
N ALA A 73 -18.86 22.91 -11.41
CA ALA A 73 -17.66 23.19 -12.20
C ALA A 73 -17.93 24.21 -13.32
N GLU A 74 -19.05 24.08 -14.03
CA GLU A 74 -19.51 25.04 -15.05
C GLU A 74 -19.71 26.44 -14.47
N LYS A 75 -20.24 26.52 -13.25
CA LYS A 75 -20.40 27.78 -12.49
C LYS A 75 -19.11 28.26 -11.83
N SER A 76 -17.97 27.62 -12.11
CA SER A 76 -16.64 27.95 -11.58
C SER A 76 -16.56 27.93 -10.04
N LEU A 77 -17.46 27.19 -9.39
CA LEU A 77 -17.49 27.03 -7.93
C LEU A 77 -16.55 25.91 -7.44
N ILE A 78 -16.25 24.96 -8.32
CA ILE A 78 -15.24 23.93 -8.13
C ILE A 78 -14.42 23.77 -9.43
N SER A 79 -13.29 23.09 -9.36
CA SER A 79 -12.54 22.62 -10.53
C SER A 79 -12.29 21.11 -10.38
N ILE A 80 -12.33 20.38 -11.49
CA ILE A 80 -12.08 18.94 -11.52
C ILE A 80 -10.87 18.71 -12.43
N ASP A 81 -9.72 18.47 -11.82
CA ASP A 81 -8.47 18.20 -12.54
C ASP A 81 -8.01 16.76 -12.24
N SER A 82 -7.71 16.00 -13.28
CA SER A 82 -7.18 14.63 -13.16
C SER A 82 -8.03 13.71 -12.28
N GLY A 83 -9.35 13.96 -12.24
CA GLY A 83 -10.31 13.25 -11.40
C GLY A 83 -10.29 13.63 -9.91
N VAL A 84 -9.70 14.77 -9.55
CA VAL A 84 -9.66 15.34 -8.20
C VAL A 84 -10.46 16.64 -8.17
N ILE A 85 -11.32 16.80 -7.16
CA ILE A 85 -12.07 18.05 -6.96
C ILE A 85 -11.17 19.03 -6.22
N THR A 86 -10.99 20.22 -6.78
CA THR A 86 -10.27 21.34 -6.15
C THR A 86 -11.21 22.53 -6.04
N ILE A 87 -11.10 23.28 -4.94
CA ILE A 87 -11.94 24.46 -4.71
C ILE A 87 -11.02 25.60 -4.34
N HIS A 88 -11.20 26.74 -5.00
CA HIS A 88 -10.39 27.92 -4.74
C HIS A 88 -10.52 28.35 -3.27
N ARG A 89 -9.42 28.80 -2.66
CA ARG A 89 -9.38 29.15 -1.23
C ARG A 89 -10.44 30.17 -0.83
N LEU A 90 -10.80 31.09 -1.72
CA LEU A 90 -11.85 32.09 -1.46
C LEU A 90 -13.26 31.47 -1.46
N LEU A 91 -13.54 30.51 -2.34
CA LEU A 91 -14.80 29.77 -2.38
C LEU A 91 -14.94 28.84 -1.18
N GLN A 92 -13.84 28.21 -0.75
CA GLN A 92 -13.82 27.49 0.53
C GLN A 92 -14.12 28.41 1.71
N LYS A 93 -13.58 29.63 1.72
CA LYS A 93 -13.89 30.63 2.76
C LYS A 93 -15.36 31.07 2.70
N LEU A 94 -15.93 31.26 1.50
CA LEU A 94 -17.36 31.56 1.34
C LEU A 94 -18.22 30.43 1.92
N GLY A 95 -17.94 29.17 1.55
CA GLY A 95 -18.63 28.00 2.11
C GLY A 95 -18.54 27.94 3.63
N ARG A 96 -17.37 28.26 4.20
CA ARG A 96 -17.19 28.37 5.66
C ARG A 96 -18.04 29.49 6.27
N GLU A 97 -18.08 30.68 5.68
CA GLU A 97 -18.90 31.78 6.20
C GLU A 97 -20.39 31.47 6.16
N ILE A 98 -20.86 30.80 5.10
CA ILE A 98 -22.26 30.36 4.98
C ILE A 98 -22.59 29.41 6.13
N VAL A 99 -21.73 28.43 6.42
CA VAL A 99 -21.91 27.48 7.52
C VAL A 99 -21.81 28.17 8.89
N CYS A 100 -20.88 29.10 9.07
CA CYS A 100 -20.77 29.88 10.32
C CYS A 100 -22.00 30.75 10.58
N LYS A 101 -22.68 31.24 9.53
CA LYS A 101 -23.92 32.00 9.63
C LYS A 101 -25.15 31.14 9.99
N GLN A 102 -25.08 29.81 9.86
CA GLN A 102 -26.16 28.91 10.31
C GLN A 102 -26.42 29.04 11.81
N SER A 103 -25.35 29.22 12.61
CA SER A 103 -25.45 29.55 14.02
C SER A 103 -24.19 30.28 14.47
N VAL A 104 -24.33 31.59 14.71
CA VAL A 104 -23.20 32.47 15.04
C VAL A 104 -22.66 32.19 16.44
N HIS A 105 -23.56 32.01 17.42
CA HIS A 105 -23.21 31.91 18.83
C HIS A 105 -23.11 30.47 19.35
N GLU A 106 -23.70 29.51 18.63
CA GLU A 106 -23.69 28.09 19.01
C GLU A 106 -23.12 27.24 17.87
N PRO A 107 -21.79 27.10 17.77
CA PRO A 107 -21.14 26.33 16.71
C PRO A 107 -21.65 24.88 16.61
N GLY A 108 -22.10 24.28 17.71
CA GLY A 108 -22.68 22.93 17.74
C GLY A 108 -23.94 22.77 16.89
N LEU A 109 -24.71 23.83 16.65
CA LEU A 109 -25.92 23.78 15.81
C LEU A 109 -25.61 23.81 14.31
N ARG A 110 -24.34 24.04 13.92
CA ARG A 110 -23.92 24.09 12.52
C ARG A 110 -23.85 22.69 11.95
N GLN A 111 -24.08 22.58 10.65
CA GLN A 111 -23.98 21.33 9.92
C GLN A 111 -22.54 20.79 9.86
N PHE A 112 -21.54 21.68 9.92
CA PHE A 112 -20.11 21.34 9.88
C PHE A 112 -19.28 22.18 10.85
N LEU A 113 -18.23 21.56 11.41
CA LEU A 113 -17.22 22.21 12.26
C LEU A 113 -15.82 21.90 11.72
N CYS A 114 -15.09 22.93 11.25
CA CYS A 114 -13.84 22.77 10.47
C CYS A 114 -12.80 23.89 10.64
N ASP A 115 -12.95 24.85 11.56
CA ASP A 115 -11.96 25.92 11.77
C ASP A 115 -11.14 25.63 13.03
N LYS A 116 -9.81 25.55 12.85
CA LYS A 116 -8.84 25.45 13.94
C LYS A 116 -9.10 26.48 15.04
N ARG A 117 -9.59 27.68 14.71
CA ARG A 117 -9.88 28.75 15.68
C ARG A 117 -11.19 28.58 16.45
N ASP A 118 -12.17 27.88 15.88
CA ASP A 118 -13.41 27.49 16.59
C ASP A 118 -13.16 26.32 17.56
N ILE A 119 -12.06 25.58 17.34
CA ILE A 119 -11.62 24.40 18.10
C ILE A 119 -10.38 24.70 18.96
N CYS A 120 -9.80 25.91 18.88
CA CYS A 120 -8.53 26.28 19.53
C CYS A 120 -8.62 26.55 21.04
N ALA A 121 -9.79 26.37 21.66
CA ALA A 121 -9.81 26.25 23.11
C ALA A 121 -9.20 24.89 23.48
N VAL A 122 -8.42 24.85 24.55
CA VAL A 122 -7.74 23.65 25.08
C VAL A 122 -8.70 22.47 25.33
N GLU A 123 -10.01 22.71 25.23
CA GLU A 123 -11.10 21.75 25.25
C GLU A 123 -12.08 22.08 24.12
N LEU A 124 -12.52 21.07 23.35
CA LEU A 124 -13.64 21.22 22.43
C LEU A 124 -14.89 21.67 23.20
N PRO A 125 -15.71 22.60 22.66
CA PRO A 125 -16.95 23.00 23.29
C PRO A 125 -17.87 21.79 23.49
N ASP A 126 -18.77 21.86 24.47
CA ASP A 126 -19.75 20.80 24.68
C ASP A 126 -20.63 20.66 23.42
N LEU A 127 -20.50 19.50 22.75
CA LEU A 127 -21.26 19.16 21.55
C LEU A 127 -22.51 18.34 21.88
N SER A 128 -22.95 18.29 23.15
CA SER A 128 -24.17 17.60 23.58
C SER A 128 -25.41 18.08 22.84
N THR A 129 -25.45 19.35 22.44
CA THR A 129 -26.55 19.97 21.69
C THR A 129 -26.38 19.90 20.17
N ALA A 130 -25.28 19.31 19.67
CA ALA A 130 -24.94 19.27 18.25
C ALA A 130 -25.72 18.21 17.46
N THR A 131 -27.05 18.28 17.50
CA THR A 131 -27.95 17.28 16.91
C THR A 131 -27.87 17.24 15.39
N ASN A 132 -27.48 18.34 14.74
CA ASN A 132 -27.41 18.47 13.27
C ASN A 132 -25.99 18.25 12.71
N LEU A 133 -25.01 17.93 13.55
CA LEU A 133 -23.62 17.82 13.13
C LEU A 133 -23.42 16.56 12.29
N GLU A 134 -23.16 16.76 10.99
CA GLU A 134 -22.97 15.66 10.04
C GLU A 134 -21.50 15.32 9.81
N LYS A 135 -20.63 16.34 9.82
CA LYS A 135 -19.19 16.13 9.64
C LYS A 135 -18.39 17.02 10.57
N LEU A 136 -17.45 16.41 11.27
CA LEU A 136 -16.51 17.08 12.15
C LEU A 136 -15.10 16.85 11.62
N ASN A 137 -14.39 17.94 11.31
CA ASN A 137 -13.01 17.88 10.82
C ASN A 137 -12.09 18.67 11.74
N LEU A 138 -11.27 17.94 12.49
CA LEU A 138 -10.25 18.43 13.41
C LEU A 138 -8.84 18.08 12.89
N ASN A 139 -8.66 17.87 11.59
CA ASN A 139 -7.35 17.58 11.02
C ASN A 139 -6.29 18.60 11.49
N ASP A 140 -5.09 18.11 11.80
CA ASP A 140 -3.94 18.87 12.30
C ASP A 140 -4.21 19.66 13.61
N CYS A 141 -5.20 19.23 14.41
CA CYS A 141 -5.43 19.73 15.76
C CYS A 141 -4.43 19.11 16.74
N SER A 142 -3.17 19.50 16.61
CA SER A 142 -2.04 18.98 17.38
C SER A 142 -2.17 19.16 18.89
N SER A 143 -3.00 20.08 19.38
CA SER A 143 -3.24 20.32 20.81
C SER A 143 -4.43 19.54 21.38
N LEU A 144 -5.20 18.84 20.54
CA LEU A 144 -6.38 18.11 20.96
C LEU A 144 -5.98 16.85 21.74
N VAL A 145 -6.25 16.83 23.04
CA VAL A 145 -5.88 15.70 23.91
C VAL A 145 -7.00 14.64 23.97
N LYS A 146 -8.25 15.09 23.97
CA LYS A 146 -9.45 14.25 24.12
C LYS A 146 -10.63 14.87 23.37
N LEU A 147 -11.56 14.01 22.96
CA LEU A 147 -12.85 14.40 22.42
C LEU A 147 -13.92 14.41 23.53
N PRO A 148 -14.89 15.33 23.50
CA PRO A 148 -16.06 15.29 24.38
C PRO A 148 -16.80 13.95 24.23
N PRO A 149 -17.24 13.32 25.33
CA PRO A 149 -18.06 12.11 25.27
C PRO A 149 -19.32 12.27 24.40
N ALA A 150 -19.83 13.50 24.32
CA ALA A 150 -20.98 13.91 23.51
C ALA A 150 -20.91 13.47 22.03
N ILE A 151 -19.71 13.43 21.44
CA ILE A 151 -19.50 12.96 20.06
C ILE A 151 -19.91 11.48 19.90
N GLY A 152 -19.85 10.69 20.97
CA GLY A 152 -20.33 9.31 20.99
C GLY A 152 -21.85 9.17 20.99
N TYR A 153 -22.61 10.28 21.06
CA TYR A 153 -24.07 10.33 21.12
C TYR A 153 -24.73 11.08 19.94
N THR A 154 -23.96 11.65 19.00
CA THR A 154 -24.54 12.42 17.89
C THR A 154 -25.30 11.52 16.91
N ASN A 155 -26.51 11.94 16.51
CA ASN A 155 -27.41 11.13 15.67
C ASN A 155 -27.17 11.28 14.16
N ASN A 156 -26.43 12.30 13.72
CA ASN A 156 -26.27 12.61 12.29
C ASN A 156 -24.82 12.57 11.82
N LEU A 157 -23.86 12.27 12.70
CA LEU A 157 -22.44 12.33 12.36
C LEU A 157 -22.07 11.20 11.39
N GLU A 158 -21.72 11.56 10.17
CA GLU A 158 -21.31 10.65 9.10
C GLU A 158 -19.80 10.57 8.96
N LYS A 159 -19.09 11.66 9.24
CA LYS A 159 -17.62 11.73 9.12
C LYS A 159 -16.97 12.40 10.29
N LEU A 160 -15.95 11.75 10.83
CA LEU A 160 -15.06 12.30 11.83
C LEU A 160 -13.62 12.20 11.32
N ASN A 161 -13.01 13.36 11.05
CA ASN A 161 -11.61 13.46 10.66
C ASN A 161 -10.81 14.07 11.80
N LEU A 162 -9.85 13.31 12.31
CA LEU A 162 -8.94 13.62 13.39
C LEU A 162 -7.48 13.39 12.93
N CYS A 163 -7.26 13.39 11.61
CA CYS A 163 -5.94 13.18 11.02
C CYS A 163 -4.91 14.13 11.66
N ASN A 164 -3.70 13.64 11.92
CA ASN A 164 -2.60 14.36 12.54
C ASN A 164 -2.92 15.07 13.87
N CYS A 165 -3.91 14.60 14.63
CA CYS A 165 -4.11 15.03 16.02
C CYS A 165 -3.06 14.36 16.94
N SER A 166 -1.81 14.83 16.85
CA SER A 166 -0.64 14.18 17.46
C SER A 166 -0.71 14.01 18.98
N SER A 167 -1.45 14.87 19.69
CA SER A 167 -1.64 14.79 21.14
C SER A 167 -2.89 14.03 21.59
N LEU A 168 -3.69 13.47 20.66
CA LEU A 168 -4.91 12.76 21.00
C LEU A 168 -4.56 11.43 21.68
N ILE A 169 -4.97 11.29 22.94
CA ILE A 169 -4.61 10.11 23.76
C ILE A 169 -5.76 9.10 23.79
N LYS A 170 -7.01 9.57 23.75
CA LYS A 170 -8.22 8.74 23.87
C LYS A 170 -9.36 9.24 22.99
N LEU A 171 -10.10 8.29 22.45
CA LEU A 171 -11.36 8.50 21.73
C LEU A 171 -12.57 8.21 22.65
N PRO A 172 -13.75 8.78 22.37
CA PRO A 172 -14.94 8.55 23.16
C PRO A 172 -15.52 7.15 22.88
N PHE A 173 -16.37 6.68 23.78
CA PHE A 173 -17.13 5.44 23.59
C PHE A 173 -18.31 5.66 22.64
N TRP A 174 -18.49 4.78 21.65
CA TRP A 174 -19.63 4.85 20.73
C TRP A 174 -20.75 3.89 21.16
N THR A 175 -21.92 4.45 21.45
CA THR A 175 -23.09 3.69 21.95
C THR A 175 -23.96 3.11 20.84
N ARG A 176 -24.76 2.09 21.16
CA ARG A 176 -25.64 1.33 20.25
C ARG A 176 -26.67 2.21 19.52
N ASN A 177 -27.10 3.31 20.14
CA ASN A 177 -28.19 4.17 19.67
C ASN A 177 -27.70 5.42 18.93
N ALA A 178 -26.39 5.68 18.96
CA ALA A 178 -25.76 6.79 18.27
C ALA A 178 -25.29 6.35 16.90
N THR A 179 -25.44 7.22 15.91
CA THR A 179 -24.96 6.98 14.56
C THR A 179 -23.44 7.14 14.60
N SER A 180 -22.72 6.05 14.87
CA SER A 180 -21.26 6.05 14.70
C SER A 180 -20.94 6.55 13.29
N PRO A 181 -19.85 7.32 13.10
CA PRO A 181 -19.53 7.87 11.79
C PRO A 181 -19.40 6.76 10.75
N GLU A 182 -19.83 7.01 9.51
CA GLU A 182 -19.59 6.11 8.37
C GLU A 182 -18.10 6.06 8.03
N LYS A 183 -17.38 7.18 8.26
CA LYS A 183 -15.92 7.25 8.09
C LYS A 183 -15.24 7.89 9.29
N LEU A 184 -14.27 7.18 9.86
CA LEU A 184 -13.41 7.66 10.94
C LEU A 184 -11.95 7.64 10.47
N ASP A 185 -11.34 8.81 10.39
CA ASP A 185 -9.91 8.97 10.11
C ASP A 185 -9.23 9.53 11.35
N ILE A 186 -8.36 8.72 11.97
CA ILE A 186 -7.50 9.10 13.09
C ILE A 186 -6.02 8.90 12.73
N SER A 187 -5.70 8.89 11.43
CA SER A 187 -4.34 8.67 10.96
C SER A 187 -3.40 9.75 11.52
N GLY A 188 -2.16 9.39 11.85
CA GLY A 188 -1.19 10.32 12.43
C GLY A 188 -1.45 10.74 13.88
N CYS A 189 -2.43 10.14 14.57
CA CYS A 189 -2.61 10.31 16.03
C CYS A 189 -1.53 9.55 16.80
N SER A 190 -0.32 10.11 16.85
CA SER A 190 0.87 9.44 17.39
C SER A 190 0.81 9.16 18.89
N SER A 191 0.05 9.93 19.68
CA SER A 191 -0.10 9.73 21.14
C SER A 191 -1.24 8.76 21.51
N LEU A 192 -1.97 8.23 20.53
CA LEU A 192 -3.07 7.32 20.78
C LEU A 192 -2.52 5.97 21.27
N VAL A 193 -2.86 5.61 22.51
CA VAL A 193 -2.44 4.34 23.13
C VAL A 193 -3.59 3.35 23.15
N ASP A 194 -4.79 3.81 23.52
CA ASP A 194 -5.99 2.99 23.65
C ASP A 194 -6.98 3.29 22.52
N PHE A 195 -7.47 2.25 21.84
CA PHE A 195 -8.61 2.36 20.94
C PHE A 195 -9.92 2.04 21.70
N PRO A 196 -11.00 2.82 21.50
CA PRO A 196 -12.19 2.72 22.33
C PRO A 196 -13.05 1.52 21.92
N SER A 197 -13.93 1.13 22.85
CA SER A 197 -14.89 0.06 22.61
C SER A 197 -16.11 0.55 21.82
N PHE A 198 -16.71 -0.33 21.01
CA PHE A 198 -17.97 -0.09 20.29
C PHE A 198 -19.10 -0.89 20.92
N ALA A 199 -20.22 -0.24 21.23
CA ALA A 199 -21.38 -0.93 21.81
C ALA A 199 -22.30 -1.51 20.73
N GLY A 200 -22.38 -2.85 20.68
CA GLY A 200 -23.36 -3.59 19.87
C GLY A 200 -23.12 -3.54 18.35
N ASN A 201 -23.74 -4.48 17.62
CA ASN A 201 -23.52 -4.70 16.18
C ASN A 201 -24.09 -3.60 15.25
N GLY A 202 -24.52 -2.45 15.81
CA GLY A 202 -25.24 -1.39 15.11
C GLY A 202 -24.36 -0.29 14.50
N ALA A 203 -23.04 -0.35 14.67
CA ALA A 203 -22.14 0.68 14.18
C ALA A 203 -22.21 0.80 12.64
N ASN A 204 -22.43 2.02 12.16
CA ASN A 204 -22.49 2.39 10.73
C ASN A 204 -21.12 2.60 10.09
N LEU A 205 -20.03 2.40 10.82
CA LEU A 205 -18.66 2.60 10.34
C LEU A 205 -18.34 1.67 9.17
N ARG A 206 -17.96 2.27 8.03
CA ARG A 206 -17.57 1.59 6.79
C ARG A 206 -16.10 1.74 6.45
N GLU A 207 -15.49 2.85 6.85
CA GLU A 207 -14.08 3.13 6.60
C GLU A 207 -13.42 3.61 7.89
N LEU A 208 -12.35 2.92 8.30
CA LEU A 208 -11.56 3.22 9.48
C LEU A 208 -10.09 3.29 9.09
N ASP A 209 -9.51 4.49 9.23
CA ASP A 209 -8.07 4.72 9.01
C ASP A 209 -7.40 5.11 10.32
N ILE A 210 -6.47 4.27 10.77
CA ILE A 210 -5.67 4.40 12.00
C ILE A 210 -4.18 4.40 11.64
N SER A 211 -3.83 4.81 10.41
CA SER A 211 -2.44 4.79 9.95
C SER A 211 -1.53 5.66 10.82
N ASN A 212 -0.28 5.26 11.02
CA ASN A 212 0.75 6.00 11.76
C ASN A 212 0.38 6.30 13.23
N CYS A 213 -0.51 5.52 13.83
CA CYS A 213 -0.69 5.47 15.28
C CYS A 213 0.42 4.64 15.92
N VAL A 214 1.62 5.20 15.96
CA VAL A 214 2.87 4.50 16.34
C VAL A 214 2.91 3.98 17.78
N ASN A 215 2.02 4.45 18.67
CA ASN A 215 1.92 4.00 20.05
C ASN A 215 0.75 3.04 20.33
N LEU A 216 -0.05 2.71 19.31
CA LEU A 216 -1.15 1.76 19.44
C LEU A 216 -0.59 0.33 19.53
N VAL A 217 -0.89 -0.35 20.64
CA VAL A 217 -0.37 -1.72 20.92
C VAL A 217 -1.34 -2.81 20.48
N GLU A 218 -2.64 -2.60 20.68
CA GLU A 218 -3.69 -3.57 20.37
C GLU A 218 -5.01 -2.89 19.96
N LEU A 219 -5.88 -3.64 19.27
CA LEU A 219 -7.27 -3.26 19.01
C LEU A 219 -8.23 -4.12 19.86
N PRO A 220 -9.32 -3.55 20.41
CA PRO A 220 -10.23 -4.27 21.30
C PRO A 220 -11.08 -5.32 20.55
N LEU A 221 -11.51 -6.38 21.26
CA LEU A 221 -12.42 -7.40 20.73
C LEU A 221 -13.75 -6.84 20.21
N SER A 222 -14.20 -5.70 20.78
CA SER A 222 -15.38 -4.98 20.30
C SER A 222 -15.26 -4.44 18.88
N LEU A 223 -14.07 -4.45 18.27
CA LEU A 223 -13.92 -4.21 16.84
C LEU A 223 -14.83 -5.16 16.03
N GLY A 224 -15.03 -6.39 16.52
CA GLY A 224 -15.97 -7.36 15.95
C GLY A 224 -17.42 -6.90 15.87
N ASN A 225 -17.79 -5.80 16.52
CA ASN A 225 -19.14 -5.23 16.41
C ASN A 225 -19.34 -4.40 15.13
N LEU A 226 -18.27 -4.06 14.41
CA LEU A 226 -18.30 -3.23 13.21
C LEU A 226 -18.68 -4.01 11.94
N GLN A 227 -19.87 -4.61 11.94
CA GLN A 227 -20.30 -5.54 10.88
C GLN A 227 -20.43 -4.92 9.47
N LYS A 228 -20.55 -3.59 9.40
CA LYS A 228 -20.60 -2.80 8.15
C LYS A 228 -19.23 -2.32 7.67
N LEU A 229 -18.15 -2.56 8.42
CA LEU A 229 -16.81 -2.10 8.09
C LEU A 229 -16.32 -2.75 6.80
N ARG A 230 -15.97 -1.93 5.81
CA ARG A 230 -15.50 -2.37 4.48
C ARG A 230 -14.00 -2.22 4.31
N LYS A 231 -13.42 -1.18 4.91
CA LYS A 231 -12.00 -0.83 4.79
C LYS A 231 -11.41 -0.56 6.18
N LEU A 232 -10.37 -1.29 6.53
CA LEU A 232 -9.56 -1.08 7.73
C LEU A 232 -8.11 -0.84 7.31
N ILE A 233 -7.57 0.33 7.65
CA ILE A 233 -6.22 0.76 7.30
C ILE A 233 -5.45 1.05 8.60
N LEU A 234 -4.34 0.36 8.78
CA LEU A 234 -3.50 0.36 9.99
C LEU A 234 -2.02 0.63 9.64
N ARG A 235 -1.76 1.25 8.48
CA ARG A 235 -0.41 1.38 7.94
C ARG A 235 0.52 2.12 8.90
N GLY A 236 1.71 1.61 9.19
CA GLY A 236 2.72 2.30 10.00
C GLY A 236 2.44 2.29 11.50
N CYS A 237 1.52 1.44 11.98
CA CYS A 237 1.35 1.17 13.40
C CYS A 237 2.48 0.26 13.91
N SER A 238 3.67 0.84 14.10
CA SER A 238 4.92 0.09 14.34
C SER A 238 4.94 -0.72 15.65
N LYS A 239 4.21 -0.29 16.69
CA LYS A 239 4.06 -1.01 17.98
C LYS A 239 2.85 -1.93 18.05
N LEU A 240 2.05 -2.07 16.98
CA LEU A 240 0.89 -2.95 16.97
C LEU A 240 1.37 -4.40 17.00
N GLU A 241 1.18 -5.08 18.14
CA GLU A 241 1.63 -6.45 18.36
C GLU A 241 0.54 -7.47 18.02
N VAL A 242 -0.71 -7.16 18.36
CA VAL A 242 -1.84 -8.08 18.27
C VAL A 242 -3.08 -7.37 17.72
N LEU A 243 -3.78 -8.08 16.85
CA LEU A 243 -5.12 -7.74 16.40
C LEU A 243 -6.14 -8.67 17.08
N PRO A 244 -7.40 -8.23 17.27
CA PRO A 244 -8.43 -9.04 17.90
C PRO A 244 -8.64 -10.35 17.13
N THR A 245 -8.58 -11.46 17.85
CA THR A 245 -8.80 -12.81 17.32
C THR A 245 -10.22 -13.28 17.58
N ASN A 246 -10.69 -14.24 16.79
CA ASN A 246 -12.02 -14.87 16.93
C ASN A 246 -13.17 -13.87 16.75
N ILE A 247 -12.97 -12.88 15.89
CA ILE A 247 -14.04 -11.96 15.45
C ILE A 247 -14.32 -12.19 13.96
N ASN A 248 -15.49 -11.77 13.50
CA ASN A 248 -15.84 -11.83 12.09
C ASN A 248 -16.46 -10.51 11.64
N LEU A 249 -15.69 -9.72 10.89
CA LEU A 249 -16.18 -8.53 10.22
C LEU A 249 -16.80 -8.93 8.87
N GLU A 250 -18.12 -9.10 8.81
CA GLU A 250 -18.83 -9.66 7.65
C GLU A 250 -18.64 -8.85 6.36
N SER A 251 -18.52 -7.52 6.46
CA SER A 251 -18.38 -6.64 5.29
C SER A 251 -16.93 -6.30 4.92
N LEU A 252 -15.93 -6.78 5.67
CA LEU A 252 -14.54 -6.31 5.51
C LEU A 252 -13.94 -6.84 4.22
N ASN A 253 -13.77 -5.95 3.23
CA ASN A 253 -13.20 -6.28 1.93
C ASN A 253 -11.73 -5.91 1.83
N ARG A 254 -11.29 -4.82 2.48
CA ARG A 254 -9.90 -4.34 2.41
C ARG A 254 -9.28 -4.23 3.79
N LEU A 255 -8.13 -4.89 3.96
CA LEU A 255 -7.29 -4.82 5.15
C LEU A 255 -5.86 -4.43 4.76
N ASP A 256 -5.40 -3.30 5.28
CA ASP A 256 -4.06 -2.76 5.00
C ASP A 256 -3.25 -2.64 6.30
N LEU A 257 -2.26 -3.53 6.45
CA LEU A 257 -1.40 -3.66 7.62
C LEU A 257 0.06 -3.30 7.27
N ARG A 258 0.26 -2.46 6.25
CA ARG A 258 1.62 -2.12 5.80
C ARG A 258 2.44 -1.52 6.94
N ASP A 259 3.72 -1.87 7.01
CA ASP A 259 4.67 -1.27 7.96
C ASP A 259 4.27 -1.47 9.46
N CYS A 260 3.43 -2.47 9.77
CA CYS A 260 3.15 -2.93 11.14
C CYS A 260 4.25 -3.91 11.60
N SER A 261 5.45 -3.38 11.87
CA SER A 261 6.67 -4.16 12.07
C SER A 261 6.65 -5.15 13.24
N MET A 262 5.86 -4.91 14.29
CA MET A 262 5.76 -5.81 15.45
C MET A 262 4.66 -6.87 15.35
N LEU A 263 3.81 -6.81 14.32
CA LEU A 263 2.73 -7.76 14.12
C LEU A 263 3.28 -9.08 13.58
N LYS A 264 3.30 -10.12 14.43
CA LYS A 264 3.89 -11.44 14.12
C LYS A 264 2.88 -12.48 13.63
N CYS A 265 1.62 -12.33 14.02
CA CYS A 265 0.56 -13.30 13.71
C CYS A 265 -0.61 -12.61 13.01
N PHE A 266 -1.17 -13.27 12.00
CA PHE A 266 -2.39 -12.80 11.37
C PHE A 266 -3.64 -13.27 12.15
N PRO A 267 -4.56 -12.36 12.53
CA PRO A 267 -5.75 -12.71 13.31
C PRO A 267 -6.84 -13.40 12.48
N GLN A 268 -7.68 -14.21 13.12
CA GLN A 268 -8.98 -14.58 12.55
C GLN A 268 -9.96 -13.42 12.76
N ILE A 269 -9.97 -12.48 11.80
CA ILE A 269 -10.70 -11.20 11.88
C ILE A 269 -11.88 -11.07 10.89
N SER A 270 -11.80 -11.75 9.74
CA SER A 270 -12.85 -11.78 8.71
C SER A 270 -12.59 -12.89 7.70
N THR A 271 -13.66 -13.42 7.10
CA THR A 271 -13.63 -14.38 5.99
C THR A 271 -13.85 -13.72 4.61
N ASN A 272 -14.19 -12.43 4.56
CA ASN A 272 -14.61 -11.72 3.33
C ASN A 272 -13.55 -10.76 2.75
N ILE A 273 -12.31 -10.83 3.22
CA ILE A 273 -11.22 -9.96 2.75
C ILE A 273 -10.90 -10.29 1.28
N GLY A 274 -11.11 -9.32 0.39
CA GLY A 274 -10.77 -9.37 -1.03
C GLY A 274 -9.41 -8.75 -1.36
N ASN A 275 -8.98 -7.75 -0.58
CA ASN A 275 -7.69 -7.09 -0.75
C ASN A 275 -6.92 -7.07 0.58
N LEU A 276 -5.82 -7.82 0.64
CA LEU A 276 -4.99 -7.98 1.82
C LEU A 276 -3.56 -7.47 1.55
N ILE A 277 -3.12 -6.50 2.35
CA ILE A 277 -1.78 -5.90 2.24
C ILE A 277 -1.03 -6.06 3.58
N LEU A 278 0.05 -6.83 3.57
CA LEU A 278 0.89 -7.19 4.73
C LEU A 278 2.37 -6.84 4.49
N ARG A 279 2.67 -5.85 3.66
CA ARG A 279 4.06 -5.45 3.35
C ARG A 279 4.72 -4.87 4.61
N GLY A 280 5.94 -5.26 4.95
CA GLY A 280 6.66 -4.71 6.11
C GLY A 280 6.10 -5.11 7.49
N THR A 281 5.39 -6.24 7.58
CA THR A 281 5.03 -6.88 8.86
C THR A 281 6.01 -8.00 9.20
N ALA A 282 6.04 -8.43 10.46
CA ALA A 282 6.78 -9.61 10.91
C ALA A 282 5.95 -10.92 10.79
N ILE A 283 4.92 -10.92 9.94
CA ILE A 283 4.08 -12.11 9.73
C ILE A 283 4.83 -13.06 8.80
N GLU A 284 5.40 -14.11 9.37
CA GLU A 284 6.14 -15.14 8.62
C GLU A 284 5.23 -16.23 8.06
N GLN A 285 4.08 -16.47 8.72
CA GLN A 285 3.14 -17.54 8.38
C GLN A 285 2.03 -17.08 7.44
N VAL A 286 1.53 -18.01 6.62
CA VAL A 286 0.37 -17.78 5.75
C VAL A 286 -0.87 -17.48 6.60
N PRO A 287 -1.58 -16.36 6.37
CA PRO A 287 -2.86 -16.08 7.02
C PRO A 287 -3.85 -17.26 6.95
N PRO A 288 -4.42 -17.71 8.09
CA PRO A 288 -5.38 -18.82 8.10
C PRO A 288 -6.61 -18.61 7.20
N LEU A 289 -6.98 -17.34 6.94
CA LEU A 289 -8.08 -16.98 6.05
C LEU A 289 -7.89 -17.55 4.64
N ILE A 290 -6.63 -17.69 4.18
CA ILE A 290 -6.28 -18.26 2.87
C ILE A 290 -6.48 -19.78 2.84
N ARG A 291 -6.50 -20.46 4.00
CA ARG A 291 -6.83 -21.89 4.10
C ARG A 291 -8.33 -22.16 4.05
N SER A 292 -9.14 -21.16 4.37
CA SER A 292 -10.60 -21.21 4.28
C SER A 292 -11.08 -20.70 2.90
N ARG A 293 -12.35 -20.89 2.52
CA ARG A 293 -12.96 -20.48 1.23
C ARG A 293 -12.95 -18.94 1.03
N SER A 294 -11.77 -18.35 0.86
CA SER A 294 -11.55 -16.91 0.79
C SER A 294 -12.02 -16.30 -0.53
N ARG A 295 -12.53 -15.07 -0.47
CA ARG A 295 -12.81 -14.22 -1.65
C ARG A 295 -11.61 -13.35 -2.04
N LEU A 296 -10.39 -13.82 -1.76
CA LEU A 296 -9.19 -13.01 -1.89
C LEU A 296 -8.83 -12.80 -3.37
N ASP A 297 -8.89 -11.55 -3.84
CA ASP A 297 -8.56 -11.16 -5.21
C ASP A 297 -7.11 -10.68 -5.33
N ALA A 298 -6.61 -9.99 -4.29
CA ALA A 298 -5.27 -9.40 -4.26
C ALA A 298 -4.55 -9.63 -2.92
N LEU A 299 -3.31 -10.13 -2.99
CA LEU A 299 -2.43 -10.38 -1.83
C LEU A 299 -1.06 -9.73 -2.01
N LYS A 300 -0.62 -8.92 -1.04
CA LYS A 300 0.71 -8.28 -1.05
C LYS A 300 1.46 -8.53 0.26
N MET A 301 2.63 -9.17 0.24
CA MET A 301 3.40 -9.56 1.44
C MET A 301 4.92 -9.34 1.28
N SER A 302 5.65 -9.26 2.41
CA SER A 302 7.11 -9.04 2.43
C SER A 302 7.97 -10.17 3.00
N HIS A 303 7.45 -10.98 3.92
CA HIS A 303 8.21 -12.09 4.49
C HIS A 303 7.35 -13.33 4.45
N PHE A 304 7.93 -14.46 4.04
CA PHE A 304 7.19 -15.70 3.82
C PHE A 304 8.12 -16.89 4.00
N GLU A 305 8.11 -17.49 5.19
CA GLU A 305 8.90 -18.68 5.51
C GLU A 305 7.98 -19.90 5.48
N ASN A 306 8.32 -20.92 4.68
CA ASN A 306 7.54 -22.15 4.47
C ASN A 306 6.40 -22.08 3.44
N LEU A 307 6.81 -21.90 2.19
CA LEU A 307 5.99 -21.99 0.99
C LEU A 307 5.61 -23.42 0.56
N LYS A 308 6.02 -24.43 1.34
CA LYS A 308 5.91 -25.85 0.96
C LYS A 308 4.48 -26.39 1.04
N ASP A 309 3.65 -25.85 1.93
CA ASP A 309 2.26 -26.27 2.12
C ASP A 309 1.30 -25.10 1.90
N PHE A 310 0.62 -25.07 0.75
CA PHE A 310 -0.34 -24.03 0.40
C PHE A 310 -1.69 -24.63 -0.04
N PRO A 311 -2.83 -24.12 0.48
CA PRO A 311 -4.16 -24.69 0.29
C PRO A 311 -4.77 -24.44 -1.10
N HIS A 312 -5.75 -25.28 -1.45
CA HIS A 312 -6.61 -25.26 -2.65
C HIS A 312 -7.43 -23.98 -2.88
N ALA A 313 -7.25 -22.91 -2.10
CA ALA A 313 -8.13 -21.73 -2.10
C ALA A 313 -7.67 -20.59 -3.04
N LEU A 314 -6.55 -20.75 -3.76
CA LEU A 314 -5.99 -19.69 -4.62
C LEU A 314 -6.51 -19.65 -6.06
N GLU A 315 -7.52 -20.43 -6.41
CA GLU A 315 -8.06 -20.44 -7.77
C GLU A 315 -8.59 -19.07 -8.24
N ARG A 316 -8.77 -18.10 -7.33
CA ARG A 316 -9.35 -16.78 -7.63
C ARG A 316 -8.39 -15.60 -7.48
N ILE A 317 -7.14 -15.78 -7.02
CA ILE A 317 -6.22 -14.65 -6.87
C ILE A 317 -5.84 -14.12 -8.26
N THR A 318 -6.09 -12.82 -8.47
CA THR A 318 -5.75 -12.12 -9.70
C THR A 318 -4.45 -11.31 -9.57
N GLU A 319 -4.12 -10.86 -8.35
CA GLU A 319 -2.89 -10.10 -8.08
C GLU A 319 -2.10 -10.69 -6.90
N LEU A 320 -0.84 -11.05 -7.14
CA LEU A 320 0.08 -11.53 -6.11
C LEU A 320 1.39 -10.73 -6.14
N TRP A 321 1.70 -10.06 -5.03
CA TRP A 321 2.92 -9.27 -4.85
C TRP A 321 3.72 -9.83 -3.68
N LEU A 322 4.90 -10.38 -3.96
CA LEU A 322 5.83 -10.83 -2.95
C LEU A 322 7.08 -9.93 -3.04
N SER A 323 7.49 -9.37 -1.91
CA SER A 323 8.69 -8.55 -1.77
C SER A 323 9.61 -9.15 -0.71
N ASP A 324 10.92 -8.93 -0.72
CA ASP A 324 11.86 -9.21 0.39
C ASP A 324 11.81 -10.63 1.01
N THR A 325 11.38 -11.63 0.25
CA THR A 325 11.27 -13.01 0.75
C THR A 325 12.57 -13.80 0.57
N GLU A 326 12.95 -14.64 1.55
CA GLU A 326 14.04 -15.63 1.44
C GLU A 326 13.66 -16.87 0.62
N ILE A 327 12.70 -16.74 -0.31
CA ILE A 327 12.19 -17.85 -1.11
C ILE A 327 13.33 -18.44 -1.91
N GLN A 328 13.73 -19.65 -1.51
CA GLN A 328 14.71 -20.43 -2.25
C GLN A 328 14.08 -21.20 -3.40
N GLU A 329 12.80 -21.57 -3.32
CA GLU A 329 12.08 -22.36 -4.33
C GLU A 329 10.67 -21.79 -4.53
N VAL A 330 10.30 -21.57 -5.80
CA VAL A 330 8.92 -21.17 -6.14
C VAL A 330 8.01 -22.38 -6.00
N PRO A 331 6.91 -22.29 -5.25
CA PRO A 331 6.19 -23.53 -4.93
C PRO A 331 5.42 -24.15 -6.06
N PRO A 332 5.21 -25.48 -5.99
CA PRO A 332 4.41 -26.23 -6.96
C PRO A 332 2.98 -25.70 -7.13
N TRP A 333 2.41 -25.00 -6.14
CA TRP A 333 1.05 -24.46 -6.24
C TRP A 333 0.95 -23.25 -7.17
N LEU A 334 2.04 -22.51 -7.44
CA LEU A 334 1.98 -21.37 -8.39
C LEU A 334 1.62 -21.85 -9.80
N GLU A 335 1.96 -23.09 -10.15
CA GLU A 335 1.57 -23.72 -11.42
C GLU A 335 0.08 -24.03 -11.51
N LYS A 336 -0.64 -24.02 -10.38
CA LYS A 336 -2.07 -24.34 -10.29
C LYS A 336 -2.96 -23.10 -10.33
N ILE A 337 -2.41 -21.88 -10.24
CA ILE A 337 -3.18 -20.65 -10.30
C ILE A 337 -3.32 -20.21 -11.76
N SER A 338 -4.46 -20.50 -12.37
CA SER A 338 -4.77 -20.12 -13.75
C SER A 338 -5.34 -18.70 -13.89
N SER A 339 -5.72 -18.05 -12.79
CA SER A 339 -6.41 -16.74 -12.76
C SER A 339 -5.52 -15.53 -12.51
N LEU A 340 -4.20 -15.75 -12.38
CA LEU A 340 -3.24 -14.70 -12.02
C LEU A 340 -2.99 -13.76 -13.20
N ASN A 341 -3.47 -12.52 -13.09
CA ASN A 341 -3.24 -11.47 -14.10
C ASN A 341 -1.96 -10.69 -13.82
N HIS A 342 -1.58 -10.57 -12.55
CA HIS A 342 -0.45 -9.76 -12.13
C HIS A 342 0.39 -10.46 -11.06
N PHE A 343 1.64 -10.75 -11.39
CA PHE A 343 2.61 -11.37 -10.50
C PHE A 343 3.86 -10.49 -10.39
N SER A 344 4.22 -10.10 -9.16
CA SER A 344 5.43 -9.30 -8.90
C SER A 344 6.27 -9.97 -7.82
N LEU A 345 7.55 -10.22 -8.14
CA LEU A 345 8.59 -10.61 -7.19
C LEU A 345 9.58 -9.45 -7.06
N ASN A 346 9.66 -8.82 -5.90
CA ASN A 346 10.59 -7.73 -5.64
C ASN A 346 11.63 -8.16 -4.60
N ARG A 347 12.93 -7.90 -4.83
CA ARG A 347 14.02 -8.16 -3.86
C ARG A 347 14.13 -9.61 -3.36
N CYS A 348 13.71 -10.61 -4.16
CA CYS A 348 13.85 -12.03 -3.83
C CYS A 348 15.22 -12.55 -4.33
N ARG A 349 16.20 -12.69 -3.43
CA ARG A 349 17.62 -12.83 -3.81
C ARG A 349 18.06 -14.21 -4.31
N LYS A 350 17.29 -15.29 -4.11
CA LYS A 350 17.71 -16.68 -4.41
C LYS A 350 16.59 -17.56 -4.98
N LEU A 351 16.04 -17.25 -6.15
CA LEU A 351 14.84 -17.97 -6.64
C LEU A 351 15.17 -19.23 -7.46
N ASN A 352 14.81 -20.41 -6.99
CA ASN A 352 14.85 -21.66 -7.76
C ASN A 352 13.50 -21.93 -8.43
N PHE A 353 13.45 -21.81 -9.75
CA PHE A 353 12.30 -22.14 -10.61
C PHE A 353 12.47 -23.48 -11.33
N ALA A 354 13.37 -24.36 -10.86
CA ALA A 354 13.73 -25.58 -11.58
C ALA A 354 12.54 -26.43 -12.02
N ASN A 355 11.50 -26.54 -11.17
CA ASN A 355 10.34 -27.35 -11.49
C ASN A 355 9.28 -26.64 -12.33
N CYS A 356 9.46 -25.35 -12.64
CA CYS A 356 8.46 -24.53 -13.32
C CYS A 356 8.47 -24.72 -14.86
N PHE A 357 8.26 -25.95 -15.33
CA PHE A 357 8.35 -26.32 -16.75
C PHE A 357 7.33 -25.58 -17.64
N LYS A 358 6.22 -25.12 -17.07
CA LYS A 358 5.13 -24.41 -17.77
C LYS A 358 5.35 -22.90 -17.89
N LEU A 359 6.46 -22.35 -17.41
CA LEU A 359 6.74 -20.91 -17.59
C LEU A 359 6.81 -20.57 -19.07
N ASN A 360 6.00 -19.59 -19.50
CA ASN A 360 6.08 -19.02 -20.83
C ASN A 360 7.38 -18.18 -20.98
N GLN A 361 7.73 -17.84 -22.21
CA GLN A 361 8.99 -17.16 -22.51
C GLN A 361 9.09 -15.76 -21.84
N GLU A 362 8.01 -15.00 -21.83
CA GLU A 362 7.96 -13.66 -21.19
C GLU A 362 8.25 -13.73 -19.69
N ALA A 363 7.63 -14.66 -18.97
CA ALA A 363 7.88 -14.86 -17.55
C ALA A 363 9.33 -15.29 -17.31
N ARG A 364 9.88 -16.17 -18.15
CA ARG A 364 11.29 -16.58 -18.07
C ARG A 364 12.23 -15.39 -18.26
N ASP A 365 11.98 -14.55 -19.25
CA ASP A 365 12.83 -13.39 -19.54
C ASP A 365 12.75 -12.34 -18.42
N LEU A 366 11.55 -12.08 -17.88
CA LEU A 366 11.36 -11.22 -16.69
C LEU A 366 12.09 -11.75 -15.46
N ILE A 367 12.06 -13.06 -15.23
CA ILE A 367 12.79 -13.71 -14.13
C ILE A 367 14.30 -13.52 -14.31
N ILE A 368 14.81 -13.76 -15.52
CA ILE A 368 16.24 -13.62 -15.81
C ILE A 368 16.69 -12.16 -15.64
N GLN A 369 15.86 -11.19 -16.06
CA GLN A 369 16.19 -9.77 -15.99
C GLN A 369 16.18 -9.22 -14.56
N ASN A 370 15.23 -9.65 -13.71
CA ASN A 370 15.01 -9.02 -12.39
C ASN A 370 15.59 -9.79 -11.20
N SER A 371 16.03 -11.04 -11.39
CA SER A 371 16.67 -11.83 -10.32
C SER A 371 18.14 -11.46 -10.14
N GLU A 372 18.69 -11.61 -8.94
CA GLU A 372 20.15 -11.67 -8.74
C GLU A 372 20.65 -13.03 -9.22
N GLU A 373 20.07 -14.12 -8.69
CA GLU A 373 20.32 -15.51 -9.07
C GLU A 373 18.99 -16.24 -9.34
N ALA A 374 18.94 -17.06 -10.40
CA ALA A 374 17.78 -17.91 -10.69
C ALA A 374 18.15 -19.23 -11.38
N VAL A 375 17.37 -20.29 -11.11
CA VAL A 375 17.47 -21.60 -11.79
C VAL A 375 16.18 -21.87 -12.56
N LEU A 376 16.24 -22.21 -13.83
CA LEU A 376 15.08 -22.42 -14.71
C LEU A 376 15.19 -23.74 -15.48
N PRO A 377 14.09 -24.45 -15.79
CA PRO A 377 14.13 -25.61 -16.67
C PRO A 377 14.56 -25.21 -18.09
N GLY A 378 15.49 -25.98 -18.65
CA GLY A 378 16.19 -25.67 -19.89
C GLY A 378 15.39 -26.00 -21.15
N GLY A 379 15.54 -25.13 -22.16
CA GLY A 379 15.04 -25.25 -23.53
C GLY A 379 15.86 -24.35 -24.47
N GLN A 380 15.70 -24.52 -25.80
CA GLN A 380 16.51 -23.80 -26.79
C GLN A 380 16.35 -22.27 -26.69
N GLY A 381 17.51 -21.58 -26.68
CA GLY A 381 17.69 -20.19 -27.12
C GLY A 381 16.88 -19.10 -26.42
N HIS A 382 17.36 -18.61 -25.27
CA HIS A 382 16.87 -17.32 -24.75
C HIS A 382 17.49 -16.18 -25.55
N ALA A 383 16.67 -15.43 -26.29
CA ALA A 383 17.10 -14.25 -27.08
C ALA A 383 17.73 -13.13 -26.23
N TYR A 384 17.52 -13.16 -24.91
CA TYR A 384 18.07 -12.20 -23.96
C TYR A 384 19.61 -12.19 -23.88
N PHE A 385 20.28 -13.32 -24.11
CA PHE A 385 21.75 -13.38 -24.02
C PHE A 385 22.42 -13.17 -25.38
N THR A 386 23.27 -12.15 -25.48
CA THR A 386 23.90 -11.75 -26.74
C THR A 386 25.20 -12.50 -27.05
N HIS A 387 25.89 -13.03 -26.04
CA HIS A 387 27.15 -13.76 -26.20
C HIS A 387 27.01 -15.20 -25.67
N ARG A 388 27.56 -16.18 -26.40
CA ARG A 388 27.45 -17.62 -26.08
C ARG A 388 28.72 -18.39 -26.43
N ALA A 389 29.04 -19.41 -25.63
CA ALA A 389 30.10 -20.37 -25.89
C ALA A 389 29.68 -21.77 -25.44
N THR A 390 30.13 -22.79 -26.17
CA THR A 390 29.89 -24.20 -25.84
C THR A 390 31.03 -24.74 -24.98
N GLY A 391 30.74 -25.73 -24.12
CA GLY A 391 31.76 -26.45 -23.36
C GLY A 391 32.45 -25.66 -22.24
N GLY A 392 31.93 -24.48 -21.86
CA GLY A 392 32.56 -23.61 -20.86
C GLY A 392 33.77 -22.83 -21.39
N GLY A 393 33.92 -22.70 -22.72
CA GLY A 393 34.97 -21.89 -23.33
C GLY A 393 34.93 -20.41 -22.90
N PRO A 394 36.05 -19.67 -23.03
CA PRO A 394 36.12 -18.28 -22.66
C PRO A 394 35.19 -17.41 -23.51
N LEU A 395 34.58 -16.40 -22.89
CA LEU A 395 33.74 -15.40 -23.55
C LEU A 395 34.42 -14.04 -23.55
N THR A 396 34.66 -13.50 -24.75
CA THR A 396 35.22 -12.15 -24.94
C THR A 396 34.11 -11.16 -25.26
N ILE A 397 34.00 -10.10 -24.45
CA ILE A 397 33.01 -9.04 -24.61
C ILE A 397 33.72 -7.75 -25.00
N LYS A 398 33.28 -7.14 -26.11
CA LYS A 398 33.77 -5.83 -26.56
C LYS A 398 32.83 -4.73 -26.11
N LEU A 399 33.36 -3.76 -25.37
CA LEU A 399 32.64 -2.59 -24.89
C LEU A 399 32.75 -1.47 -25.93
N ASN A 400 31.59 -1.01 -26.40
CA ASN A 400 31.50 0.06 -27.40
C ASN A 400 31.31 1.45 -26.79
N GLU A 401 31.10 1.54 -25.46
CA GLU A 401 30.87 2.80 -24.73
C GLU A 401 32.16 3.62 -24.58
N LYS A 402 32.07 4.94 -24.77
CA LYS A 402 33.16 5.89 -24.48
C LYS A 402 32.58 7.13 -23.80
N PRO A 403 33.09 7.57 -22.63
CA PRO A 403 34.16 6.96 -21.84
C PRO A 403 33.74 5.63 -21.19
N LEU A 404 34.69 4.73 -20.93
CA LEU A 404 34.40 3.46 -20.27
C LEU A 404 33.99 3.71 -18.80
N PRO A 405 32.90 3.09 -18.30
CA PRO A 405 32.50 3.19 -16.89
C PRO A 405 33.50 2.47 -15.98
N LYS A 406 33.52 2.77 -14.67
CA LYS A 406 34.43 2.13 -13.71
C LYS A 406 34.12 0.65 -13.48
N SER A 407 32.84 0.30 -13.44
CA SER A 407 32.35 -1.07 -13.32
C SER A 407 31.11 -1.26 -14.19
N ILE A 408 30.92 -2.49 -14.67
CA ILE A 408 29.74 -2.90 -15.43
C ILE A 408 29.20 -4.18 -14.80
N SER A 409 27.88 -4.26 -14.69
CA SER A 409 27.19 -5.47 -14.29
C SER A 409 26.83 -6.32 -15.52
N PHE A 410 27.01 -7.62 -15.40
CA PHE A 410 26.69 -8.61 -16.42
C PHE A 410 25.69 -9.61 -15.84
N LYS A 411 24.80 -10.14 -16.68
CA LYS A 411 24.01 -11.31 -16.37
C LYS A 411 24.63 -12.50 -17.09
N ALA A 412 25.03 -13.53 -16.35
CA ALA A 412 25.55 -14.78 -16.88
C ALA A 412 24.50 -15.88 -16.79
N CYS A 413 24.58 -16.87 -17.68
CA CYS A 413 23.75 -18.07 -17.69
C CYS A 413 24.58 -19.31 -18.02
N LEU A 414 24.34 -20.41 -17.31
CA LEU A 414 25.02 -21.69 -17.48
C LEU A 414 24.02 -22.82 -17.69
N LEU A 415 24.31 -23.69 -18.65
CA LEU A 415 23.65 -24.97 -18.81
C LEU A 415 24.62 -26.07 -18.38
N LEU A 416 24.23 -26.85 -17.37
CA LEU A 416 25.01 -27.99 -16.90
C LEU A 416 24.52 -29.29 -17.53
N LEU A 417 25.46 -30.11 -17.96
CA LEU A 417 25.23 -31.46 -18.48
C LEU A 417 25.75 -32.48 -17.47
N ASN A 418 24.97 -33.53 -17.25
CA ASN A 418 25.37 -34.67 -16.44
C ASN A 418 26.08 -35.69 -17.36
N LYS A 419 27.25 -36.17 -16.95
CA LYS A 419 28.08 -37.07 -17.76
C LYS A 419 27.55 -38.50 -17.90
N GLY A 420 26.74 -39.02 -16.95
CA GLY A 420 26.35 -40.45 -16.88
C GLY A 420 27.57 -41.37 -16.68
N ASP A 421 27.58 -42.47 -15.95
CA ASP A 421 26.62 -43.55 -15.85
C ASP A 421 26.91 -44.30 -14.53
N HIS A 422 26.26 -43.94 -13.42
CA HIS A 422 26.31 -44.73 -12.18
C HIS A 422 25.11 -44.42 -11.31
N ASP A 423 24.49 -45.50 -10.83
CA ASP A 423 23.44 -45.59 -9.81
C ASP A 423 23.95 -45.14 -8.43
N ALA A 424 24.47 -43.92 -8.35
CA ALA A 424 24.98 -43.32 -7.12
C ALA A 424 23.82 -42.63 -6.39
N CYS A 425 23.10 -43.45 -5.64
CA CYS A 425 22.22 -43.04 -4.56
C CYS A 425 22.84 -41.89 -3.75
N PHE A 426 22.14 -40.75 -3.71
CA PHE A 426 22.22 -39.68 -2.70
C PHE A 426 23.54 -39.55 -1.92
N LYS A 427 24.51 -38.82 -2.46
CA LYS A 427 25.43 -38.03 -1.63
C LYS A 427 25.42 -36.58 -2.08
N ALA A 428 25.16 -35.70 -1.13
CA ALA A 428 25.15 -34.26 -1.30
C ALA A 428 26.53 -33.78 -1.76
N ILE A 429 26.71 -33.53 -3.06
CA ILE A 429 27.92 -32.89 -3.55
C ILE A 429 27.56 -31.51 -4.07
N ARG A 430 27.84 -30.51 -3.23
CA ARG A 430 27.83 -29.09 -3.58
C ARG A 430 28.76 -28.91 -4.79
N THR A 431 28.23 -28.40 -5.90
CA THR A 431 29.02 -28.11 -7.09
C THR A 431 29.37 -26.64 -7.08
N VAL A 432 30.65 -26.32 -7.23
CA VAL A 432 31.13 -24.94 -7.21
C VAL A 432 31.45 -24.52 -8.63
N VAL A 433 30.83 -23.45 -9.07
CA VAL A 433 31.17 -22.78 -10.33
C VAL A 433 31.97 -21.53 -9.98
N SER A 434 33.11 -21.33 -10.62
CA SER A 434 33.84 -20.07 -10.56
C SER A 434 33.79 -19.36 -11.91
N VAL A 435 33.46 -18.08 -11.88
CA VAL A 435 33.64 -17.18 -13.02
C VAL A 435 34.90 -16.38 -12.76
N VAL A 436 35.90 -16.59 -13.60
CA VAL A 436 37.20 -15.94 -13.52
C VAL A 436 37.23 -14.80 -14.54
N TYR A 437 37.59 -13.62 -14.07
CA TYR A 437 37.87 -12.45 -14.89
C TYR A 437 39.13 -11.78 -14.33
N LYS A 438 40.19 -11.73 -15.16
CA LYS A 438 41.54 -11.32 -14.73
C LYS A 438 42.01 -12.10 -13.49
N SER A 439 42.42 -11.40 -12.43
CA SER A 439 42.86 -11.96 -11.14
C SER A 439 41.73 -12.14 -10.13
N ARG A 440 40.47 -11.82 -10.51
CA ARG A 440 39.30 -11.98 -9.64
C ARG A 440 38.49 -13.21 -10.05
N SER A 441 37.87 -13.83 -9.06
CA SER A 441 36.94 -14.94 -9.27
C SER A 441 35.67 -14.72 -8.44
N GLN A 442 34.50 -14.83 -9.06
CA GLN A 442 33.24 -14.94 -8.35
C GLN A 442 32.83 -16.41 -8.27
N THR A 443 32.41 -16.85 -7.10
CA THR A 443 32.09 -18.25 -6.83
C THR A 443 30.60 -18.42 -6.60
N LEU A 444 29.97 -19.27 -7.40
CA LEU A 444 28.58 -19.69 -7.26
C LEU A 444 28.52 -21.11 -6.69
N TYR A 445 27.69 -21.28 -5.67
CA TYR A 445 27.51 -22.57 -5.00
C TYR A 445 26.18 -23.21 -5.39
N LEU A 446 26.24 -24.28 -6.17
CA LEU A 446 25.08 -25.03 -6.62
C LEU A 446 24.84 -26.23 -5.69
N ASN A 447 23.77 -26.16 -4.91
CA ASN A 447 23.32 -27.28 -4.07
C ASN A 447 22.42 -28.19 -4.91
N LYS A 448 22.85 -29.44 -5.17
CA LYS A 448 22.14 -30.43 -6.00
C LYS A 448 21.82 -29.90 -7.42
N PRO A 449 22.84 -29.68 -8.28
CA PRO A 449 22.60 -29.30 -9.66
C PRO A 449 21.69 -30.30 -10.38
N LEU A 450 20.86 -29.78 -11.28
CA LEU A 450 19.88 -30.50 -12.07
C LEU A 450 20.33 -30.49 -13.53
N ALA A 451 20.22 -31.64 -14.18
CA ALA A 451 20.49 -31.73 -15.60
C ALA A 451 19.43 -30.95 -16.38
N GLN A 452 19.83 -30.38 -17.53
CA GLN A 452 18.91 -29.63 -18.40
C GLN A 452 18.29 -28.40 -17.73
N HIS A 453 18.99 -27.77 -16.79
CA HIS A 453 18.55 -26.52 -16.16
C HIS A 453 19.52 -25.39 -16.45
N LEU A 454 18.97 -24.18 -16.58
CA LEU A 454 19.70 -22.93 -16.76
C LEU A 454 19.92 -22.28 -15.40
N TYR A 455 21.17 -21.92 -15.12
CA TYR A 455 21.59 -21.22 -13.92
C TYR A 455 22.00 -19.81 -14.29
N THR A 456 21.23 -18.82 -13.85
CA THR A 456 21.50 -17.41 -14.13
C THR A 456 21.94 -16.66 -12.87
N PHE A 457 22.90 -15.75 -13.01
CA PHE A 457 23.45 -14.99 -11.89
C PHE A 457 24.10 -13.68 -12.36
N ARG A 458 24.20 -12.69 -11.47
CA ARG A 458 24.86 -11.41 -11.75
C ARG A 458 26.37 -11.50 -11.50
N VAL A 459 27.15 -10.90 -12.40
CA VAL A 459 28.61 -10.76 -12.33
C VAL A 459 28.98 -9.30 -12.43
N GLU A 460 29.72 -8.78 -11.46
CA GLU A 460 30.27 -7.42 -11.53
C GLU A 460 31.71 -7.46 -12.02
N ALA A 461 32.02 -6.67 -13.05
CA ALA A 461 33.36 -6.57 -13.60
C ALA A 461 33.85 -5.12 -13.59
N GLU A 462 35.05 -4.91 -13.06
CA GLU A 462 35.76 -3.63 -13.19
C GLU A 462 36.30 -3.49 -14.61
N VAL A 463 36.04 -2.35 -15.25
CA VAL A 463 36.45 -2.11 -16.63
C VAL A 463 37.80 -1.40 -16.60
N SER A 464 38.81 -2.04 -17.21
CA SER A 464 40.12 -1.40 -17.43
C SER A 464 40.60 -1.50 -18.88
N SER A 465 39.79 -2.11 -19.75
CA SER A 465 40.04 -2.35 -21.16
C SER A 465 38.71 -2.41 -21.90
N SER A 466 38.72 -2.12 -23.19
CA SER A 466 37.54 -2.24 -24.06
C SER A 466 37.17 -3.69 -24.38
N GLU A 467 38.00 -4.66 -24.00
CA GLU A 467 37.72 -6.08 -24.14
C GLU A 467 37.80 -6.76 -22.77
N LEU A 468 36.76 -7.51 -22.40
CA LEU A 468 36.67 -8.27 -21.14
C LEU A 468 36.60 -9.77 -21.45
N LEU A 469 37.39 -10.59 -20.73
CA LEU A 469 37.44 -12.04 -20.91
C LEU A 469 36.88 -12.76 -19.68
N PHE A 470 35.82 -13.54 -19.86
CA PHE A 470 35.20 -14.34 -18.80
C PHE A 470 35.45 -15.83 -19.03
N GLU A 471 36.00 -16.52 -18.03
CA GLU A 471 36.15 -17.98 -18.02
C GLU A 471 35.24 -18.61 -16.96
N PHE A 472 34.49 -19.64 -17.34
CA PHE A 472 33.62 -20.38 -16.44
C PHE A 472 34.24 -21.73 -16.11
N LYS A 473 34.49 -22.00 -14.84
CA LYS A 473 35.16 -23.21 -14.36
C LYS A 473 34.29 -23.93 -13.34
N LEU A 474 34.34 -25.26 -13.36
CA LEU A 474 33.74 -26.12 -12.33
C LEU A 474 34.84 -26.62 -11.41
N SER A 475 34.63 -26.58 -10.10
CA SER A 475 35.49 -27.29 -9.14
C SER A 475 35.41 -28.79 -9.45
N SER A 476 36.56 -29.43 -9.63
CA SER A 476 36.73 -30.82 -10.05
C SER A 476 35.75 -31.78 -9.38
N ASN A 477 34.66 -32.07 -10.08
CA ASN A 477 33.65 -33.04 -9.67
C ASN A 477 33.25 -33.79 -10.93
N ASN A 478 33.60 -35.08 -11.02
CA ASN A 478 33.62 -35.84 -12.28
C ASN A 478 32.22 -36.09 -12.91
N VAL A 479 31.15 -35.61 -12.27
CA VAL A 479 29.75 -35.87 -12.63
C VAL A 479 29.16 -34.80 -13.56
N TRP A 480 29.65 -33.56 -13.50
CA TRP A 480 29.05 -32.42 -14.20
C TRP A 480 30.02 -31.74 -15.17
N THR A 481 29.51 -31.27 -16.30
CA THR A 481 30.22 -30.39 -17.23
C THR A 481 29.38 -29.18 -17.62
N ILE A 482 30.05 -28.09 -17.99
CA ILE A 482 29.40 -26.95 -18.61
C ILE A 482 29.10 -27.33 -20.05
N GLY A 483 27.82 -27.45 -20.40
CA GLY A 483 27.39 -27.64 -21.78
C GLY A 483 27.43 -26.33 -22.56
N GLU A 484 26.93 -25.26 -21.95
CA GLU A 484 26.86 -23.93 -22.55
C GLU A 484 27.02 -22.83 -21.49
N CYS A 485 27.70 -21.76 -21.85
CA CYS A 485 27.75 -20.51 -21.07
C CYS A 485 27.30 -19.34 -21.95
N ARG A 486 26.55 -18.42 -21.34
CA ARG A 486 26.04 -17.21 -22.00
C ARG A 486 26.23 -16.00 -21.10
N ILE A 487 26.42 -14.82 -21.67
CA ILE A 487 26.56 -13.57 -20.91
C ILE A 487 25.98 -12.38 -21.70
N VAL A 488 25.43 -11.41 -20.98
CA VAL A 488 24.94 -10.14 -21.54
C VAL A 488 25.23 -9.00 -20.57
N GLN A 489 25.52 -7.82 -21.10
CA GLN A 489 25.64 -6.60 -20.30
C GLN A 489 24.27 -6.28 -19.69
N HIS A 490 24.23 -6.12 -18.37
CA HIS A 490 23.00 -5.85 -17.65
C HIS A 490 22.99 -4.36 -17.29
N SER A 491 22.12 -3.61 -17.97
CA SER A 491 21.79 -2.24 -17.60
C SER A 491 20.80 -2.28 -16.45
N GLU A 492 21.13 -1.70 -15.31
CA GLU A 492 20.12 -1.35 -14.32
C GLU A 492 19.17 -0.35 -14.99
N SER A 493 17.92 -0.75 -15.18
CA SER A 493 16.85 0.21 -15.47
C SER A 493 16.87 1.25 -14.34
N PRO A 494 16.77 2.57 -14.65
CA PRO A 494 16.84 3.63 -13.65
C PRO A 494 15.72 3.57 -12.60
#